data_AF-A0A9Q8LIH0-F1
#
_entry.id   AF-A0A9Q8LIH0-F1
#
_cell.length_a   1.000
_cell.length_b   1.000
_cell.length_c   1.000
_cell.angle_alpha   90.00
_cell.angle_beta   90.00
_cell.angle_gamma   90.00
#
_symmetry.space_group_name_H-M   'P 1'
#
loop_
_entity.id
_entity.type
_entity.pdbx_description
1 polymer ?
#
loop_
_entity_poly.entity_id
_entity_poly.type
_entity_poly.pdbx_seq_one_letter_code
_entity_poly.pdbx_strand_id
1 'polypeptide(L)'
;MRERYTTEMLSYDSSSDTTAFPDHRTRSNSDSISHWISNLLSRSRRPTPPKRLPKSRTSSEEPPSKERFSSDIESQSSTSTLFPNSSSSQPPNPSSRLDPRIISDVIIGLSDGLTIRFALTAGLSTLSSTRVVIFAGMAELTAGAISMGLGGYLAAKSEEESYTATLNDTRKGVAYGSVDAVTSIRDILEPYDLPPALSEDLTYHLSKSPHLVQFLMHFRHNTPEPAATRAVTSGLTIACGYFLGGLLPLLPYFMVGQDEVMLALWWSFVFMAVSLFAFGYCKTCFVSGWHGGKNVWAGTRAGVQMMLVGGAAATCAMSLVRVFDSLGS
;
A
#
# COMPACT_ATOMS: atom_id res chain seq x y z
N MET A 1 -72.17 -40.88 43.85
CA MET A 1 -72.28 -39.44 43.46
C MET A 1 -70.88 -38.85 43.59
N ARG A 2 -70.33 -38.24 42.51
CA ARG A 2 -69.07 -37.44 42.49
C ARG A 2 -67.74 -38.24 42.70
N GLU A 3 -66.99 -38.50 41.60
CA GLU A 3 -65.62 -37.98 41.24
C GLU A 3 -64.47 -38.77 41.94
N ARG A 4 -63.53 -39.49 41.27
CA ARG A 4 -62.52 -39.15 40.21
C ARG A 4 -61.57 -38.02 40.64
N TYR A 5 -60.23 -38.07 40.56
CA TYR A 5 -59.21 -39.09 40.17
C TYR A 5 -58.19 -39.22 41.35
N THR A 6 -57.05 -39.92 41.35
CA THR A 6 -56.19 -40.60 40.34
C THR A 6 -55.46 -41.80 40.99
N THR A 7 -54.65 -42.57 40.24
CA THR A 7 -53.88 -43.73 40.75
C THR A 7 -52.38 -43.60 40.48
N GLU A 8 -51.56 -44.23 41.34
CA GLU A 8 -50.09 -44.22 41.36
C GLU A 8 -49.39 -45.14 40.33
N MET A 9 -48.04 -45.04 40.33
CA MET A 9 -47.05 -46.11 40.10
C MET A 9 -46.83 -46.60 38.65
N LEU A 10 -45.60 -46.77 38.17
CA LEU A 10 -44.54 -47.60 38.76
C LEU A 10 -43.13 -47.23 38.25
N SER A 11 -42.13 -47.40 39.11
CA SER A 11 -40.70 -47.42 38.77
C SER A 11 -40.31 -48.74 38.09
N TYR A 12 -39.38 -48.71 37.14
CA TYR A 12 -38.69 -49.92 36.69
C TYR A 12 -37.21 -49.62 36.47
N ASP A 13 -36.34 -50.36 37.17
CA ASP A 13 -34.89 -50.31 37.09
C ASP A 13 -34.40 -51.47 36.20
N SER A 14 -33.36 -51.21 35.40
CA SER A 14 -32.52 -52.27 34.84
C SER A 14 -31.22 -51.67 34.29
N SER A 15 -30.11 -52.04 34.92
CA SER A 15 -28.75 -51.72 34.44
C SER A 15 -28.26 -52.78 33.45
N SER A 16 -27.63 -52.36 32.35
CA SER A 16 -26.83 -53.23 31.48
C SER A 16 -25.69 -52.45 30.83
N ASP A 17 -24.45 -52.92 30.99
CA ASP A 17 -23.25 -52.36 30.36
C ASP A 17 -23.26 -52.47 28.84
N THR A 18 -22.71 -51.47 28.12
CA THR A 18 -22.10 -51.67 26.79
C THR A 18 -21.02 -50.62 26.49
N THR A 19 -19.75 -51.03 26.68
CA THR A 19 -18.50 -50.63 25.99
C THR A 19 -18.18 -49.15 25.68
N ALA A 20 -16.99 -48.74 26.12
CA ALA A 20 -16.36 -47.45 25.84
C ALA A 20 -16.09 -47.15 24.35
N PHE A 21 -16.27 -45.88 23.97
CA PHE A 21 -15.64 -45.25 22.80
C PHE A 21 -14.53 -44.29 23.25
N PRO A 22 -13.37 -44.22 22.57
CA PRO A 22 -12.29 -43.30 22.95
C PRO A 22 -12.57 -41.85 22.53
N ASP A 23 -12.55 -40.93 23.51
CA ASP A 23 -12.70 -39.48 23.31
C ASP A 23 -11.44 -38.89 22.66
N HIS A 24 -11.38 -38.88 21.33
CA HIS A 24 -10.31 -38.21 20.56
C HIS A 24 -10.48 -36.68 20.60
N ARG A 25 -10.19 -36.11 21.77
CA ARG A 25 -10.17 -34.66 22.01
C ARG A 25 -9.06 -34.00 21.19
N THR A 26 -9.41 -33.44 20.03
CA THR A 26 -8.49 -32.73 19.14
C THR A 26 -7.97 -31.46 19.79
N ARG A 27 -6.72 -31.51 20.24
CA ARG A 27 -6.06 -30.42 20.96
C ARG A 27 -5.68 -29.29 20.00
N SER A 28 -6.41 -28.18 20.11
CA SER A 28 -6.13 -26.83 19.60
C SER A 28 -4.93 -26.66 18.65
N ASN A 29 -5.22 -26.39 17.38
CA ASN A 29 -4.26 -25.78 16.44
C ASN A 29 -4.33 -24.24 16.44
N SER A 30 -5.16 -23.66 17.32
CA SER A 30 -5.36 -22.20 17.44
C SER A 30 -4.16 -21.51 18.11
N ASP A 31 -3.59 -22.16 19.12
CA ASP A 31 -2.55 -21.58 19.98
C ASP A 31 -1.19 -21.48 19.28
N SER A 32 -0.96 -22.30 18.26
CA SER A 32 0.25 -22.24 17.42
C SER A 32 0.26 -20.98 16.54
N ILE A 33 -0.89 -20.63 15.97
CA ILE A 33 -1.04 -19.48 15.06
C ILE A 33 -0.97 -18.16 15.85
N SER A 34 -1.61 -18.08 17.02
CA SER A 34 -1.54 -16.90 17.88
C SER A 34 -0.13 -16.63 18.43
N HIS A 35 0.62 -17.68 18.80
CA HIS A 35 2.03 -17.55 19.15
C HIS A 35 2.92 -17.15 17.97
N TRP A 36 2.65 -17.64 16.76
CA TRP A 36 3.43 -17.26 15.58
C TRP A 36 3.20 -15.78 15.20
N ILE A 37 1.95 -15.31 15.18
CA ILE A 37 1.59 -13.92 14.85
C ILE A 37 2.16 -12.94 15.87
N SER A 38 2.03 -13.23 17.18
CA SER A 38 2.56 -12.34 18.24
C SER A 38 4.08 -12.21 18.20
N ASN A 39 4.80 -13.28 17.86
CA ASN A 39 6.26 -13.27 17.74
C ASN A 39 6.76 -12.59 16.44
N LEU A 40 5.91 -12.50 15.41
CA LEU A 40 6.19 -11.71 14.21
C LEU A 40 6.07 -10.20 14.50
N LEU A 41 5.05 -9.81 15.26
CA LEU A 41 4.79 -8.42 15.66
C LEU A 41 5.84 -7.87 16.65
N SER A 42 6.32 -8.70 17.59
CA SER A 42 7.34 -8.29 18.57
C SER A 42 8.68 -7.91 17.91
N ARG A 43 9.04 -8.58 16.80
CA ARG A 43 10.33 -8.44 16.13
C ARG A 43 10.51 -7.10 15.40
N SER A 44 9.41 -6.37 15.16
CA SER A 44 9.42 -5.03 14.54
C SER A 44 9.78 -3.91 15.53
N ARG A 45 9.65 -4.14 16.84
CA ARG A 45 9.97 -3.14 17.88
C ARG A 45 11.38 -3.36 18.46
N ARG A 46 12.40 -2.90 17.74
CA ARG A 46 13.73 -2.62 18.33
C ARG A 46 14.16 -1.17 18.03
N PRO A 47 14.33 -0.30 19.04
CA PRO A 47 14.84 1.05 18.82
C PRO A 47 16.30 1.00 18.34
N THR A 48 16.65 1.93 17.45
CA THR A 48 18.03 2.11 16.98
C THR A 48 18.81 3.05 17.91
N PRO A 49 20.09 2.79 18.19
CA PRO A 49 20.89 3.67 19.05
C PRO A 49 21.29 4.98 18.32
N PRO A 50 21.43 6.11 19.03
CA PRO A 50 21.68 7.41 18.42
C PRO A 50 23.09 7.54 17.82
N LYS A 51 23.18 8.16 16.64
CA LYS A 51 24.45 8.51 15.98
C LYS A 51 25.15 9.66 16.72
N ARG A 52 26.45 9.50 17.01
CA ARG A 52 27.30 10.63 17.45
C ARG A 52 27.54 11.60 16.29
N LEU A 53 27.36 12.89 16.55
CA LEU A 53 27.81 14.00 15.70
C LEU A 53 29.34 14.18 15.81
N PRO A 54 30.04 14.53 14.72
CA PRO A 54 31.48 14.81 14.76
C PRO A 54 31.79 16.19 15.33
N LYS A 55 32.94 16.27 16.00
CA LYS A 55 33.44 17.44 16.73
C LYS A 55 34.03 18.47 15.76
N SER A 56 33.57 19.73 15.81
CA SER A 56 34.18 20.83 15.04
C SER A 56 35.59 21.13 15.56
N ARG A 57 36.51 21.42 14.63
CA ARG A 57 37.90 21.79 14.94
C ARG A 57 38.02 23.31 15.01
N THR A 58 38.71 23.80 16.04
CA THR A 58 39.07 25.21 16.23
C THR A 58 40.31 25.58 15.42
N SER A 59 40.35 26.82 14.91
CA SER A 59 41.56 27.48 14.40
C SER A 59 41.43 29.01 14.44
N SER A 60 42.02 29.59 15.49
CA SER A 60 42.82 30.83 15.55
C SER A 60 42.55 32.09 14.70
N GLU A 61 42.38 33.20 15.43
CA GLU A 61 43.15 34.48 15.35
C GLU A 61 43.04 35.45 14.14
N GLU A 62 42.12 36.43 14.27
CA GLU A 62 42.36 37.89 14.51
C GLU A 62 43.12 38.81 13.46
N PRO A 63 43.23 40.17 13.62
CA PRO A 63 42.49 41.16 12.79
C PRO A 63 43.45 42.26 12.19
N PRO A 64 43.18 43.61 12.06
CA PRO A 64 41.95 44.43 12.08
C PRO A 64 41.83 45.57 11.01
N SER A 65 40.75 46.37 11.13
CA SER A 65 40.73 47.86 11.15
C SER A 65 39.98 48.64 10.05
N LYS A 66 38.93 49.42 10.43
CA LYS A 66 38.95 50.90 10.60
C LYS A 66 37.54 51.51 10.67
N GLU A 67 37.35 52.46 11.59
CA GLU A 67 36.19 53.38 11.68
C GLU A 67 36.56 54.82 11.26
N ARG A 68 35.57 55.55 10.74
CA ARG A 68 35.29 57.03 10.77
C ARG A 68 34.55 57.42 9.47
N PHE A 69 33.41 58.12 9.37
CA PHE A 69 32.65 59.11 10.18
C PHE A 69 32.70 60.55 9.58
N SER A 70 31.51 61.13 9.34
CA SER A 70 31.19 62.54 8.97
C SER A 70 31.66 63.01 7.57
N SER A 71 30.88 63.75 6.76
CA SER A 71 30.03 64.90 7.11
C SER A 71 28.77 65.10 6.23
N ASP A 72 27.89 65.99 6.69
CA ASP A 72 26.48 66.14 6.29
C ASP A 72 26.22 67.06 5.08
N ILE A 73 25.03 66.93 4.46
CA ILE A 73 24.17 68.06 4.06
C ILE A 73 22.74 67.59 3.76
N GLU A 74 21.76 68.40 4.17
CA GLU A 74 20.33 68.07 4.18
C GLU A 74 19.57 68.72 3.00
N SER A 75 18.77 67.95 2.26
CA SER A 75 17.65 68.49 1.47
C SER A 75 16.61 67.40 1.19
N GLN A 76 15.34 67.72 1.46
CA GLN A 76 14.25 66.75 1.60
C GLN A 76 13.58 66.40 0.26
N SER A 77 13.43 65.11 -0.05
CA SER A 77 12.26 64.58 -0.78
C SER A 77 12.15 63.06 -0.63
N SER A 78 11.03 62.61 -0.09
CA SER A 78 10.64 61.23 0.21
C SER A 78 11.16 60.15 -0.76
N THR A 79 11.97 59.20 -0.28
CA THR A 79 12.20 57.91 -0.96
C THR A 79 12.54 56.78 0.02
N SER A 80 11.75 55.71 -0.04
CA SER A 80 11.97 54.33 0.43
C SER A 80 12.52 54.06 1.85
N THR A 81 11.66 53.57 2.74
CA THR A 81 12.02 52.52 3.70
C THR A 81 10.90 51.50 3.91
N LEU A 82 11.28 50.22 3.81
CA LEU A 82 10.71 49.10 4.56
C LEU A 82 9.18 48.86 4.46
N PHE A 83 8.72 48.35 3.31
CA PHE A 83 7.97 47.09 3.19
C PHE A 83 7.94 46.70 1.70
N PRO A 84 8.54 45.56 1.27
CA PRO A 84 8.18 45.00 -0.02
C PRO A 84 6.75 44.49 0.10
N ASN A 85 5.85 45.14 -0.63
CA ASN A 85 4.45 44.75 -0.75
C ASN A 85 4.38 43.25 -1.01
N SER A 86 3.48 42.55 -0.30
CA SER A 86 3.21 41.13 -0.53
C SER A 86 2.55 40.95 -1.90
N SER A 87 3.37 40.94 -2.96
CA SER A 87 2.96 40.47 -4.28
C SER A 87 2.47 39.05 -4.11
N SER A 88 1.16 38.89 -4.30
CA SER A 88 0.45 37.62 -4.30
C SER A 88 1.31 36.50 -4.88
N SER A 89 1.73 35.58 -4.01
CA SER A 89 2.31 34.31 -4.44
C SER A 89 1.19 33.50 -5.08
N GLN A 90 0.87 33.81 -6.33
CA GLN A 90 0.02 32.96 -7.15
C GLN A 90 0.65 31.56 -7.12
N PRO A 91 -0.14 30.51 -6.84
CA PRO A 91 0.37 29.16 -6.98
C PRO A 91 0.84 28.97 -8.43
N PRO A 92 2.03 28.39 -8.67
CA PRO A 92 2.53 28.21 -10.02
C PRO A 92 1.56 27.36 -10.83
N ASN A 93 1.42 27.69 -12.13
CA ASN A 93 0.47 27.09 -13.07
C ASN A 93 0.33 25.56 -12.90
N PRO A 94 -0.90 25.01 -12.99
CA PRO A 94 -1.14 23.59 -12.85
C PRO A 94 -0.63 22.83 -14.08
N SER A 95 0.67 22.54 -14.13
CA SER A 95 1.17 21.35 -14.81
C SER A 95 0.34 20.16 -14.31
N SER A 96 -0.18 19.32 -15.21
CA SER A 96 -1.05 18.20 -14.87
C SER A 96 -0.32 17.15 -14.01
N ARG A 97 -0.28 17.40 -12.69
CA ARG A 97 0.25 16.47 -11.70
C ARG A 97 -0.78 15.36 -11.51
N LEU A 98 -0.58 14.26 -12.23
CA LEU A 98 -1.28 13.01 -11.98
C LEU A 98 -1.07 12.62 -10.52
N ASP A 99 -2.14 12.18 -9.85
CA ASP A 99 -2.07 11.75 -8.46
C ASP A 99 -1.08 10.56 -8.33
N PRO A 100 -0.07 10.62 -7.44
CA PRO A 100 0.82 9.49 -7.19
C PRO A 100 0.08 8.19 -6.83
N ARG A 101 -1.13 8.27 -6.26
CA ARG A 101 -1.97 7.10 -6.00
C ARG A 101 -2.48 6.47 -7.29
N ILE A 102 -2.95 7.26 -8.26
CA ILE A 102 -3.35 6.77 -9.59
C ILE A 102 -2.17 6.07 -10.28
N ILE A 103 -0.95 6.63 -10.18
CA ILE A 103 0.24 5.99 -10.75
C ILE A 103 0.56 4.66 -10.05
N SER A 104 0.41 4.58 -8.72
CA SER A 104 0.59 3.35 -7.94
C SER A 104 -0.44 2.29 -8.33
N ASP A 105 -1.71 2.67 -8.40
CA ASP A 105 -2.85 1.81 -8.72
C ASP A 105 -2.72 1.20 -10.13
N VAL A 106 -2.33 2.00 -11.13
CA VAL A 106 -1.99 1.51 -12.47
C VAL A 106 -0.79 0.55 -12.44
N ILE A 107 0.28 0.88 -11.71
CA ILE A 107 1.49 0.03 -11.63
C ILE A 107 1.17 -1.34 -10.99
N ILE A 108 0.34 -1.38 -9.94
CA ILE A 108 -0.11 -2.60 -9.26
C ILE A 108 -0.93 -3.47 -10.23
N GLY A 109 -1.94 -2.90 -10.88
CA GLY A 109 -2.72 -3.65 -11.87
C GLY A 109 -1.83 -4.19 -12.99
N LEU A 110 -0.94 -3.36 -13.54
CA LEU A 110 -0.12 -3.71 -14.69
C LEU A 110 0.98 -4.73 -14.34
N SER A 111 1.56 -4.70 -13.13
CA SER A 111 2.52 -5.72 -12.68
C SER A 111 1.88 -7.11 -12.59
N ASP A 112 0.69 -7.15 -12.02
CA ASP A 112 0.04 -8.41 -11.70
C ASP A 112 -0.59 -9.01 -12.96
N GLY A 113 -1.17 -8.17 -13.82
CA GLY A 113 -1.56 -8.54 -15.17
C GLY A 113 -0.41 -9.19 -15.91
N LEU A 114 0.70 -8.47 -16.14
CA LEU A 114 1.86 -9.03 -16.86
C LEU A 114 2.36 -10.36 -16.28
N THR A 115 2.48 -10.46 -14.95
CA THR A 115 3.11 -11.62 -14.29
C THR A 115 2.19 -12.85 -14.28
N ILE A 116 0.92 -12.67 -13.90
CA ILE A 116 -0.05 -13.77 -13.83
C ILE A 116 -0.32 -14.29 -15.24
N ARG A 117 -0.49 -13.38 -16.22
CA ARG A 117 -0.74 -13.77 -17.62
C ARG A 117 0.44 -14.51 -18.21
N PHE A 118 1.67 -14.08 -17.92
CA PHE A 118 2.86 -14.79 -18.37
C PHE A 118 2.90 -16.22 -17.85
N ALA A 119 2.69 -16.41 -16.54
CA ALA A 119 2.71 -17.73 -15.93
C ALA A 119 1.61 -18.64 -16.50
N LEU A 120 0.40 -18.10 -16.69
CA LEU A 120 -0.73 -18.82 -17.26
C LEU A 120 -0.51 -19.19 -18.74
N THR A 121 -0.03 -18.27 -19.59
CA THR A 121 0.25 -18.60 -21.00
C THR A 121 1.41 -19.58 -21.14
N ALA A 122 2.46 -19.45 -20.33
CA ALA A 122 3.56 -20.42 -20.29
C ALA A 122 3.09 -21.81 -19.85
N GLY A 123 2.32 -21.90 -18.76
CA GLY A 123 1.74 -23.15 -18.27
C GLY A 123 0.83 -23.83 -19.31
N LEU A 124 -0.12 -23.09 -19.89
CA LEU A 124 -1.04 -23.65 -20.89
C LEU A 124 -0.37 -23.96 -22.24
N SER A 125 0.76 -23.34 -22.57
CA SER A 125 1.49 -23.63 -23.82
C SER A 125 1.98 -25.08 -23.92
N THR A 126 2.14 -25.79 -22.79
CA THR A 126 2.52 -27.21 -22.82
C THR A 126 1.41 -28.11 -23.35
N LEU A 127 0.15 -27.67 -23.31
CA LEU A 127 -1.03 -28.45 -23.73
C LEU A 127 -1.26 -28.44 -25.25
N SER A 128 -0.28 -27.96 -26.04
CA SER A 128 -0.25 -28.00 -27.52
C SER A 128 -1.46 -27.40 -28.26
N SER A 129 -2.29 -26.60 -27.58
CA SER A 129 -3.50 -26.01 -28.16
C SER A 129 -3.56 -24.50 -27.95
N THR A 130 -3.21 -23.75 -29.00
CA THR A 130 -3.26 -22.27 -29.02
C THR A 130 -4.65 -21.74 -28.68
N ARG A 131 -5.72 -22.47 -29.07
CA ARG A 131 -7.11 -22.11 -28.72
C ARG A 131 -7.34 -22.15 -27.21
N VAL A 132 -6.81 -23.15 -26.49
CA VAL A 132 -6.92 -23.24 -25.02
C VAL A 132 -6.19 -22.07 -24.36
N VAL A 133 -4.96 -21.75 -24.82
CA VAL A 133 -4.18 -20.61 -24.32
C VAL A 133 -4.94 -19.29 -24.49
N ILE A 134 -5.53 -19.04 -25.67
CA ILE A 134 -6.27 -17.80 -25.94
C ILE A 134 -7.58 -17.73 -25.14
N PHE A 135 -8.41 -18.78 -25.12
CA PHE A 135 -9.70 -18.72 -24.42
C PHE A 135 -9.56 -18.66 -22.90
N ALA A 136 -8.72 -19.52 -22.30
CA ALA A 136 -8.42 -19.43 -20.87
C ALA A 136 -7.69 -18.11 -20.53
N GLY A 137 -6.80 -17.67 -21.44
CA GLY A 137 -6.16 -16.37 -21.39
C GLY A 137 -7.16 -15.20 -21.35
N MET A 138 -8.19 -15.18 -22.19
CA MET A 138 -9.19 -14.10 -22.21
C MET A 138 -10.25 -14.22 -21.09
N ALA A 139 -10.48 -15.43 -20.57
CA ALA A 139 -11.33 -15.63 -19.40
C ALA A 139 -10.67 -15.05 -18.14
N GLU A 140 -9.42 -15.43 -17.85
CA GLU A 140 -8.71 -14.95 -16.66
C GLU A 140 -8.35 -13.45 -16.77
N LEU A 141 -7.89 -12.95 -17.94
CA LEU A 141 -8.51 -11.80 -18.63
C LEU A 141 -9.41 -10.88 -17.80
N THR A 142 -10.68 -11.14 -18.06
CA THR A 142 -11.83 -10.37 -17.63
C THR A 142 -12.11 -10.62 -16.15
N ALA A 143 -11.96 -11.86 -15.68
CA ALA A 143 -12.18 -12.23 -14.29
C ALA A 143 -11.17 -11.55 -13.33
N GLY A 144 -9.89 -11.56 -13.67
CA GLY A 144 -8.81 -10.92 -12.91
C GLY A 144 -8.94 -9.40 -12.88
N ALA A 145 -9.19 -8.77 -14.04
CA ALA A 145 -9.40 -7.33 -14.12
C ALA A 145 -10.61 -6.86 -13.28
N ILE A 146 -11.74 -7.57 -13.35
CA ILE A 146 -12.93 -7.28 -12.54
C ILE A 146 -12.64 -7.52 -11.04
N SER A 147 -12.01 -8.64 -10.70
CA SER A 147 -11.69 -9.00 -9.31
C SER A 147 -10.77 -7.97 -8.65
N MET A 148 -9.66 -7.59 -9.30
CA MET A 148 -8.75 -6.57 -8.77
C MET A 148 -9.37 -5.18 -8.76
N GLY A 149 -10.19 -4.83 -9.75
CA GLY A 149 -10.91 -3.55 -9.75
C GLY A 149 -11.91 -3.42 -8.61
N LEU A 150 -12.68 -4.48 -8.35
CA LEU A 150 -13.58 -4.55 -7.19
C LEU A 150 -12.80 -4.55 -5.87
N GLY A 151 -11.67 -5.24 -5.80
CA GLY A 151 -10.78 -5.24 -4.64
C GLY A 151 -10.24 -3.84 -4.33
N GLY A 152 -9.76 -3.10 -5.34
CA GLY A 152 -9.32 -1.71 -5.20
C GLY A 152 -10.44 -0.77 -4.77
N TYR A 153 -11.63 -0.90 -5.37
CA TYR A 153 -12.83 -0.14 -5.00
C TYR A 153 -13.24 -0.40 -3.54
N LEU A 154 -13.31 -1.67 -3.11
CA LEU A 154 -13.64 -2.03 -1.73
C LEU A 154 -12.58 -1.55 -0.73
N ALA A 155 -11.29 -1.66 -1.06
CA ALA A 155 -10.21 -1.20 -0.20
C ALA A 155 -10.26 0.32 0.02
N ALA A 156 -10.40 1.10 -1.06
CA ALA A 156 -10.51 2.55 -0.99
C ALA A 156 -11.81 3.01 -0.29
N LYS A 157 -12.93 2.29 -0.49
CA LYS A 157 -14.19 2.55 0.25
C LYS A 157 -14.07 2.22 1.74
N SER A 158 -13.38 1.13 2.09
CA SER A 158 -13.14 0.76 3.48
C SER A 158 -12.25 1.77 4.20
N GLU A 159 -11.28 2.38 3.50
CA GLU A 159 -10.47 3.50 4.01
C GLU A 159 -11.33 4.75 4.29
N GLU A 160 -12.31 5.06 3.44
CA GLU A 160 -13.28 6.16 3.64
C GLU A 160 -14.21 5.92 4.85
N GLU A 161 -14.75 4.70 4.97
CA GLU A 161 -15.57 4.29 6.11
C GLU A 161 -14.76 4.32 7.43
N SER A 162 -13.50 3.85 7.39
CA SER A 162 -12.58 3.87 8.53
C SER A 162 -12.19 5.29 8.95
N TYR A 163 -11.91 6.18 7.99
CA TYR A 163 -11.68 7.61 8.26
C TYR A 163 -12.90 8.26 8.93
N THR A 164 -14.09 8.01 8.39
CA THR A 164 -15.35 8.59 8.88
C THR A 164 -15.69 8.09 10.30
N ALA A 165 -15.48 6.80 10.59
CA ALA A 165 -15.62 6.26 11.94
C ALA A 165 -14.64 6.95 12.91
N THR A 166 -13.36 6.99 12.56
CA THR A 166 -12.29 7.62 13.38
C THR A 166 -12.56 9.10 13.65
N LEU A 167 -13.04 9.85 12.64
CA LEU A 167 -13.42 11.26 12.77
C LEU A 167 -14.58 11.41 13.76
N ASN A 168 -15.64 10.61 13.62
CA ASN A 168 -16.79 10.66 14.50
C ASN A 168 -16.44 10.33 15.95
N ASP A 169 -15.58 9.33 16.18
CA ASP A 169 -15.15 8.95 17.53
C ASP A 169 -14.19 9.98 18.14
N THR A 170 -13.28 10.56 17.35
CA THR A 170 -12.44 11.70 17.77
C THR A 170 -13.30 12.91 18.14
N ARG A 171 -14.35 13.20 17.35
CA ARG A 171 -15.27 14.31 17.60
C ARG A 171 -16.08 14.11 18.88
N LYS A 172 -16.54 12.89 19.16
CA LYS A 172 -17.18 12.54 20.45
C LYS A 172 -16.18 12.69 21.60
N GLY A 173 -14.96 12.14 21.45
CA GLY A 173 -13.90 12.23 22.46
C GLY A 173 -13.59 13.67 22.85
N VAL A 174 -13.40 14.56 21.87
CA VAL A 174 -13.17 16.00 22.11
C VAL A 174 -14.39 16.68 22.76
N ALA A 175 -15.62 16.30 22.40
CA ALA A 175 -16.84 16.90 22.94
C ALA A 175 -17.12 16.50 24.41
N TYR A 176 -16.75 15.28 24.82
CA TYR A 176 -17.02 14.77 26.17
C TYR A 176 -15.79 14.73 27.10
N GLY A 177 -14.56 14.72 26.56
CA GLY A 177 -13.32 14.51 27.30
C GLY A 177 -12.24 15.53 26.96
N SER A 178 -12.32 16.72 27.58
CA SER A 178 -11.30 17.78 27.41
C SER A 178 -9.92 17.38 27.94
N VAL A 179 -9.86 16.56 29.00
CA VAL A 179 -8.61 16.08 29.60
C VAL A 179 -7.87 15.13 28.66
N ASP A 180 -8.58 14.21 28.00
CA ASP A 180 -7.98 13.27 27.04
C ASP A 180 -7.42 13.99 25.82
N ALA A 181 -8.09 15.05 25.36
CA ALA A 181 -7.60 15.89 24.27
C ALA A 181 -6.32 16.65 24.64
N VAL A 182 -6.24 17.23 25.84
CA VAL A 182 -5.04 17.91 26.37
C VAL A 182 -3.85 16.95 26.45
N THR A 183 -4.04 15.75 27.00
CA THR A 183 -3.01 14.70 27.05
C THR A 183 -2.57 14.30 25.63
N SER A 184 -3.53 14.08 24.72
CA SER A 184 -3.22 13.70 23.33
C SER A 184 -2.36 14.73 22.59
N ILE A 185 -2.54 16.03 22.84
CA ILE A 185 -1.69 17.08 22.25
C ILE A 185 -0.28 17.04 22.86
N ARG A 186 -0.15 16.80 24.17
CA ARG A 186 1.15 16.66 24.83
C ARG A 186 1.93 15.46 24.28
N ASP A 187 1.28 14.31 24.13
CA ASP A 187 1.87 13.09 23.53
C ASP A 187 2.37 13.33 22.09
N ILE A 188 1.66 14.16 21.31
CA ILE A 188 2.05 14.54 19.94
C ILE A 188 3.26 15.48 19.95
N LEU A 189 3.39 16.35 20.96
CA LEU A 189 4.45 17.37 21.04
C LEU A 189 5.72 16.87 21.76
N GLU A 190 5.63 15.82 22.59
CA GLU A 190 6.76 15.22 23.31
C GLU A 190 7.98 14.91 22.40
N PRO A 191 7.84 14.28 21.20
CA PRO A 191 8.98 13.94 20.35
C PRO A 191 9.72 15.14 19.71
N TYR A 192 9.25 16.36 19.92
CA TYR A 192 9.82 17.59 19.36
C TYR A 192 10.72 18.35 20.36
N ASP A 193 10.94 17.83 21.58
CA ASP A 193 11.82 18.41 22.61
C ASP A 193 11.54 19.91 22.90
N LEU A 194 10.27 20.31 22.84
CA LEU A 194 9.87 21.71 23.05
C LEU A 194 10.05 22.13 24.53
N PRO A 195 10.46 23.39 24.81
CA PRO A 195 10.51 23.90 26.18
C PRO A 195 9.15 23.75 26.89
N PRO A 196 9.10 23.34 28.17
CA PRO A 196 7.85 22.98 28.85
C PRO A 196 6.83 24.12 28.89
N ALA A 197 7.28 25.37 29.07
CA ALA A 197 6.40 26.54 29.02
C ALA A 197 5.75 26.75 27.64
N LEU A 198 6.45 26.37 26.55
CA LEU A 198 5.93 26.50 25.18
C LEU A 198 4.98 25.34 24.83
N SER A 199 5.29 24.11 25.27
CA SER A 199 4.40 22.98 25.02
C SER A 199 3.08 23.10 25.79
N GLU A 200 3.08 23.63 27.02
CA GLU A 200 1.84 23.93 27.75
C GLU A 200 1.00 25.01 27.09
N ASP A 201 1.61 26.10 26.61
CA ASP A 201 0.91 27.19 25.92
C ASP A 201 0.31 26.74 24.58
N LEU A 202 1.09 25.99 23.78
CA LEU A 202 0.59 25.35 22.56
C LEU A 202 -0.54 24.36 22.84
N THR A 203 -0.42 23.52 23.87
CA THR A 203 -1.50 22.60 24.28
C THR A 203 -2.77 23.38 24.66
N TYR A 204 -2.65 24.44 25.45
CA TYR A 204 -3.78 25.28 25.86
C TYR A 204 -4.47 25.92 24.64
N HIS A 205 -3.71 26.56 23.75
CA HIS A 205 -4.25 27.21 22.55
C HIS A 205 -4.84 26.21 21.54
N LEU A 206 -4.20 25.05 21.32
CA LEU A 206 -4.72 23.99 20.45
C LEU A 206 -5.97 23.33 21.04
N SER A 207 -6.05 23.12 22.36
CA SER A 207 -7.21 22.51 23.01
C SER A 207 -8.50 23.34 22.86
N LYS A 208 -8.37 24.66 22.66
CA LYS A 208 -9.47 25.59 22.42
C LYS A 208 -9.73 25.88 20.94
N SER A 209 -8.89 25.35 20.03
CA SER A 209 -9.02 25.59 18.60
C SER A 209 -10.21 24.82 18.01
N PRO A 210 -11.05 25.44 17.15
CA PRO A 210 -12.09 24.71 16.42
C PRO A 210 -11.51 23.64 15.48
N HIS A 211 -10.22 23.72 15.14
CA HIS A 211 -9.52 22.76 14.30
C HIS A 211 -8.87 21.59 15.08
N LEU A 212 -9.10 21.48 16.39
CA LEU A 212 -8.51 20.43 17.24
C LEU A 212 -8.77 19.01 16.70
N VAL A 213 -9.99 18.72 16.25
CA VAL A 213 -10.33 17.40 15.67
C VAL A 213 -9.49 17.13 14.43
N GLN A 214 -9.31 18.12 13.55
CA GLN A 214 -8.50 17.99 12.33
C GLN A 214 -7.00 17.85 12.64
N PHE A 215 -6.51 18.57 13.66
CA PHE A 215 -5.16 18.41 14.18
C PHE A 215 -4.92 16.99 14.71
N LEU A 216 -5.84 16.44 15.53
CA LEU A 216 -5.73 15.07 16.03
C LEU A 216 -5.83 14.02 14.91
N MET A 217 -6.73 14.19 13.93
CA MET A 217 -6.80 13.31 12.76
C MET A 217 -5.49 13.30 11.96
N HIS A 218 -4.85 14.45 11.79
CA HIS A 218 -3.60 14.56 11.06
C HIS A 218 -2.39 14.04 11.86
N PHE A 219 -2.18 14.50 13.09
CA PHE A 219 -0.95 14.22 13.85
C PHE A 219 -1.03 12.98 14.74
N ARG A 220 -2.23 12.59 15.22
CA ARG A 220 -2.40 11.38 16.04
C ARG A 220 -2.69 10.15 15.21
N HIS A 221 -3.66 10.28 14.29
CA HIS A 221 -4.14 9.14 13.49
C HIS A 221 -3.39 9.00 12.17
N ASN A 222 -2.72 10.05 11.69
CA ASN A 222 -1.99 10.09 10.42
C ASN A 222 -2.86 9.68 9.22
N THR A 223 -4.16 9.96 9.31
CA THR A 223 -5.14 9.58 8.28
C THR A 223 -5.47 10.81 7.43
N PRO A 224 -4.99 10.88 6.17
CA PRO A 224 -5.36 11.95 5.26
C PRO A 224 -6.83 11.81 4.86
N GLU A 225 -7.50 12.94 4.60
CA GLU A 225 -8.89 12.95 4.17
C GLU A 225 -9.05 12.27 2.77
N PRO A 226 -9.87 11.23 2.65
CA PRO A 226 -10.10 10.54 1.39
C PRO A 226 -11.10 11.33 0.53
N ALA A 227 -10.79 11.52 -0.76
CA ALA A 227 -11.70 12.15 -1.71
C ALA A 227 -12.85 11.21 -2.10
N ALA A 228 -14.09 11.71 -2.15
CA ALA A 228 -15.29 10.89 -2.41
C ALA A 228 -15.30 10.15 -3.77
N THR A 229 -14.58 10.65 -4.78
CA THR A 229 -14.45 9.98 -6.10
C THR A 229 -13.29 8.96 -6.16
N ARG A 230 -12.53 8.81 -5.06
CA ARG A 230 -11.32 7.99 -5.00
C ARG A 230 -11.59 6.49 -5.18
N ALA A 231 -12.67 5.96 -4.59
CA ALA A 231 -12.93 4.53 -4.64
C ALA A 231 -13.13 4.02 -6.08
N VAL A 232 -13.95 4.72 -6.87
CA VAL A 232 -14.23 4.37 -8.27
C VAL A 232 -13.00 4.55 -9.15
N THR A 233 -12.25 5.63 -8.96
CA THR A 233 -11.03 5.90 -9.75
C THR A 233 -9.91 4.90 -9.46
N SER A 234 -9.71 4.52 -8.18
CA SER A 234 -8.75 3.49 -7.78
C SER A 234 -9.11 2.12 -8.39
N GLY A 235 -10.35 1.65 -8.19
CA GLY A 235 -10.80 0.38 -8.76
C GLY A 235 -10.72 0.33 -10.30
N LEU A 236 -11.11 1.41 -10.99
CA LEU A 236 -11.02 1.49 -12.45
C LEU A 236 -9.57 1.50 -12.94
N THR A 237 -8.68 2.25 -12.29
CA THR A 237 -7.27 2.35 -12.73
C THR A 237 -6.50 1.05 -12.50
N ILE A 238 -6.76 0.34 -11.41
CA ILE A 238 -6.24 -1.03 -11.18
C ILE A 238 -6.78 -1.99 -12.25
N ALA A 239 -8.09 -2.00 -12.50
CA ALA A 239 -8.71 -2.88 -13.50
C ALA A 239 -8.16 -2.63 -14.92
N CYS A 240 -8.04 -1.37 -15.33
CA CYS A 240 -7.45 -0.99 -16.62
C CYS A 240 -5.95 -1.34 -16.67
N GLY A 241 -5.20 -1.13 -15.59
CA GLY A 241 -3.80 -1.55 -15.49
C GLY A 241 -3.64 -3.05 -15.70
N TYR A 242 -4.47 -3.86 -15.02
CA TYR A 242 -4.49 -5.32 -15.15
C TYR A 242 -4.86 -5.77 -16.55
N PHE A 243 -5.93 -5.21 -17.12
CA PHE A 243 -6.38 -5.55 -18.46
C PHE A 243 -5.32 -5.22 -19.52
N LEU A 244 -4.75 -4.02 -19.49
CA LEU A 244 -3.72 -3.60 -20.45
C LEU A 244 -2.41 -4.37 -20.27
N GLY A 245 -1.95 -4.55 -19.02
CA GLY A 245 -0.77 -5.34 -18.69
C GLY A 245 -0.92 -6.80 -19.10
N GLY A 246 -2.11 -7.37 -18.95
CA GLY A 246 -2.40 -8.75 -19.31
C GLY A 246 -2.79 -8.99 -20.77
N LEU A 247 -3.08 -7.93 -21.53
CA LEU A 247 -3.31 -8.00 -22.98
C LEU A 247 -1.99 -8.08 -23.76
N LEU A 248 -0.95 -7.35 -23.34
CA LEU A 248 0.37 -7.36 -23.99
C LEU A 248 0.92 -8.80 -24.21
N PRO A 249 0.92 -9.69 -23.20
CA PRO A 249 1.33 -11.10 -23.35
C PRO A 249 0.55 -11.92 -24.37
N LEU A 250 -0.72 -11.55 -24.64
CA LEU A 250 -1.59 -12.29 -25.54
C LEU A 250 -1.50 -11.82 -26.99
N LEU A 251 -1.05 -10.59 -27.26
CA LEU A 251 -0.94 -10.04 -28.61
C LEU A 251 -0.19 -10.95 -29.61
N PRO A 252 0.98 -11.56 -29.28
CA PRO A 252 1.67 -12.46 -30.20
C PRO A 252 0.83 -13.68 -30.62
N TYR A 253 0.03 -14.23 -29.71
CA TYR A 253 -0.81 -15.41 -29.96
C TYR A 253 -1.97 -15.12 -30.93
N PHE A 254 -2.34 -13.85 -31.13
CA PHE A 254 -3.31 -13.45 -32.16
C PHE A 254 -2.69 -13.23 -33.54
N MET A 255 -1.37 -12.99 -33.63
CA MET A 255 -0.71 -12.64 -34.90
C MET A 255 0.07 -13.80 -35.53
N VAL A 256 0.45 -14.82 -34.76
CA VAL A 256 1.20 -15.99 -35.29
C VAL A 256 0.23 -17.06 -35.79
N GLY A 257 0.35 -17.42 -37.07
CA GLY A 257 -0.40 -18.50 -37.72
C GLY A 257 -0.05 -19.89 -37.18
N GLN A 258 -0.89 -20.89 -37.46
CA GLN A 258 -0.80 -22.22 -36.84
C GLN A 258 0.38 -23.08 -37.34
N ASP A 259 1.04 -22.67 -38.42
CA ASP A 259 1.91 -23.54 -39.21
C ASP A 259 3.38 -23.64 -38.71
N GLU A 260 3.80 -22.76 -37.79
CA GLU A 260 5.19 -22.62 -37.31
C GLU A 260 5.27 -22.62 -35.77
N VAL A 261 4.68 -23.64 -35.12
CA VAL A 261 4.51 -23.74 -33.65
C VAL A 261 5.81 -23.56 -32.86
N MET A 262 6.94 -24.09 -33.36
CA MET A 262 8.23 -23.98 -32.67
C MET A 262 8.83 -22.56 -32.77
N LEU A 263 8.63 -21.88 -33.90
CA LEU A 263 9.00 -20.47 -34.07
C LEU A 263 8.10 -19.57 -33.19
N ALA A 264 6.81 -19.89 -33.09
CA ALA A 264 5.83 -19.20 -32.26
C ALA A 264 6.20 -19.23 -30.77
N LEU A 265 6.65 -20.39 -30.25
CA LEU A 265 7.11 -20.53 -28.87
C LEU A 265 8.34 -19.67 -28.58
N TRP A 266 9.32 -19.63 -29.49
CA TRP A 266 10.52 -18.79 -29.34
C TRP A 266 10.18 -17.29 -29.37
N TRP A 267 9.33 -16.87 -30.30
CA TRP A 267 8.85 -15.48 -30.37
C TRP A 267 8.03 -15.09 -29.12
N SER A 268 7.18 -15.97 -28.61
CA SER A 268 6.45 -15.73 -27.36
C SER A 268 7.42 -15.54 -26.19
N PHE A 269 8.39 -16.44 -26.01
CA PHE A 269 9.38 -16.32 -24.92
C PHE A 269 10.17 -14.99 -24.99
N VAL A 270 10.63 -14.60 -26.18
CA VAL A 270 11.34 -13.32 -26.38
C VAL A 270 10.43 -12.12 -26.12
N PHE A 271 9.21 -12.11 -26.66
CA PHE A 271 8.26 -11.02 -26.47
C PHE A 271 7.85 -10.85 -25.00
N MET A 272 7.74 -11.96 -24.27
CA MET A 272 7.48 -11.97 -22.84
C MET A 272 8.67 -11.46 -22.02
N ALA A 273 9.88 -11.94 -22.31
CA ALA A 273 11.10 -11.45 -21.67
C ALA A 273 11.27 -9.93 -21.86
N VAL A 274 11.03 -9.43 -23.09
CA VAL A 274 11.07 -8.00 -23.41
C VAL A 274 9.96 -7.23 -22.69
N SER A 275 8.73 -7.75 -22.63
CA SER A 275 7.61 -7.10 -21.92
C SER A 275 7.86 -6.97 -20.42
N LEU A 276 8.32 -8.04 -19.76
CA LEU A 276 8.68 -8.05 -18.34
C LEU A 276 9.85 -7.10 -18.05
N PHE A 277 10.89 -7.10 -18.90
CA PHE A 277 12.02 -6.20 -18.77
C PHE A 277 11.61 -4.74 -18.94
N ALA A 278 10.88 -4.42 -20.02
CA ALA A 278 10.41 -3.07 -20.31
C ALA A 278 9.52 -2.53 -19.20
N PHE A 279 8.61 -3.34 -18.66
CA PHE A 279 7.81 -2.96 -17.50
C PHE A 279 8.66 -2.70 -16.25
N GLY A 280 9.56 -3.62 -15.91
CA GLY A 280 10.44 -3.49 -14.73
C GLY A 280 11.37 -2.28 -14.82
N TYR A 281 11.81 -1.93 -16.04
CA TYR A 281 12.54 -0.72 -16.36
C TYR A 281 11.66 0.53 -16.21
N CYS A 282 10.55 0.60 -16.95
CA CYS A 282 9.64 1.75 -16.97
C CYS A 282 9.13 2.13 -15.58
N LYS A 283 8.61 1.16 -14.80
CA LYS A 283 8.11 1.44 -13.43
C LYS A 283 9.18 2.08 -12.53
N THR A 284 10.44 1.74 -12.76
CA THR A 284 11.58 2.19 -11.95
C THR A 284 12.09 3.56 -12.43
N CYS A 285 12.06 3.82 -13.75
CA CYS A 285 12.34 5.14 -14.32
C CYS A 285 11.24 6.17 -14.05
N PHE A 286 9.97 5.75 -13.88
CA PHE A 286 8.90 6.63 -13.41
C PHE A 286 9.15 7.15 -11.99
N VAL A 287 9.71 6.32 -11.09
CA VAL A 287 10.02 6.72 -9.71
C VAL A 287 11.38 7.42 -9.59
N SER A 288 12.42 6.92 -10.27
CA SER A 288 13.80 7.40 -10.12
C SER A 288 14.16 8.55 -11.07
N GLY A 289 13.29 8.83 -12.06
CA GLY A 289 13.57 9.71 -13.19
C GLY A 289 14.27 9.01 -14.35
N TRP A 290 14.11 9.58 -15.54
CA TRP A 290 14.63 9.01 -16.80
C TRP A 290 16.09 9.40 -17.12
N HIS A 291 16.62 10.44 -16.45
CA HIS A 291 17.94 11.00 -16.76
C HIS A 291 18.99 10.54 -15.74
N GLY A 292 20.20 10.20 -16.23
CA GLY A 292 21.37 9.85 -15.42
C GLY A 292 21.70 8.36 -15.37
N GLY A 293 22.98 8.00 -15.52
CA GLY A 293 23.42 6.60 -15.63
C GLY A 293 23.09 5.71 -14.41
N LYS A 294 23.02 6.29 -13.21
CA LYS A 294 22.56 5.59 -12.00
C LYS A 294 21.10 5.14 -12.10
N ASN A 295 20.24 5.98 -12.69
CA ASN A 295 18.80 5.71 -12.83
C ASN A 295 18.53 4.67 -13.93
N VAL A 296 19.29 4.74 -15.04
CA VAL A 296 19.30 3.69 -16.07
C VAL A 296 19.71 2.34 -15.47
N TRP A 297 20.79 2.30 -14.68
CA TRP A 297 21.24 1.06 -14.02
C TRP A 297 20.24 0.51 -13.00
N ALA A 298 19.56 1.38 -12.24
CA ALA A 298 18.46 0.97 -11.37
C ALA A 298 17.29 0.38 -12.18
N GLY A 299 16.94 1.01 -13.30
CA GLY A 299 15.93 0.52 -14.24
C GLY A 299 16.27 -0.84 -14.84
N THR A 300 17.49 -1.04 -15.35
CA THR A 300 17.89 -2.34 -15.92
C THR A 300 17.92 -3.45 -14.87
N ARG A 301 18.42 -3.16 -13.66
CA ARG A 301 18.38 -4.10 -12.53
C ARG A 301 16.95 -4.51 -12.18
N ALA A 302 16.01 -3.56 -12.17
CA ALA A 302 14.60 -3.84 -11.90
C ALA A 302 13.91 -4.61 -13.04
N GLY A 303 14.28 -4.34 -14.31
CA GLY A 303 13.88 -5.14 -15.47
C GLY A 303 14.32 -6.60 -15.35
N VAL A 304 15.61 -6.84 -15.04
CA VAL A 304 16.14 -8.19 -14.80
C VAL A 304 15.44 -8.87 -13.62
N GLN A 305 15.22 -8.16 -12.51
CA GLN A 305 14.48 -8.72 -11.37
C GLN A 305 13.05 -9.14 -11.77
N MET A 306 12.35 -8.34 -12.58
CA MET A 306 11.01 -8.67 -13.08
C MET A 306 11.02 -9.91 -13.96
N MET A 307 12.00 -10.05 -14.85
CA MET A 307 12.19 -11.26 -15.66
C MET A 307 12.43 -12.51 -14.81
N LEU A 308 13.23 -12.40 -13.73
CA LEU A 308 13.50 -13.53 -12.83
C LEU A 308 12.25 -13.95 -12.05
N VAL A 309 11.47 -12.99 -11.54
CA VAL A 309 10.20 -13.28 -10.83
C VAL A 309 9.18 -13.90 -11.78
N GLY A 310 9.00 -13.32 -12.98
CA GLY A 310 8.12 -13.88 -14.01
C GLY A 310 8.56 -15.28 -14.45
N GLY A 311 9.86 -15.49 -14.68
CA GLY A 311 10.43 -16.79 -15.05
C GLY A 311 10.26 -17.87 -13.98
N ALA A 312 10.40 -17.51 -12.70
CA ALA A 312 10.08 -18.41 -11.59
C ALA A 312 8.59 -18.77 -11.56
N ALA A 313 7.69 -17.78 -11.68
CA ALA A 313 6.25 -18.00 -11.71
C ALA A 313 5.81 -18.90 -12.90
N ALA A 314 6.36 -18.66 -14.09
CA ALA A 314 6.14 -19.49 -15.27
C ALA A 314 6.67 -20.91 -15.08
N THR A 315 7.85 -21.09 -14.50
CA THR A 315 8.41 -22.41 -14.20
C THR A 315 7.49 -23.18 -13.25
N CYS A 316 7.02 -22.55 -12.16
CA CYS A 316 6.05 -23.16 -11.25
C CYS A 316 4.74 -23.56 -11.94
N ALA A 317 4.18 -22.68 -12.79
CA ALA A 317 2.96 -22.97 -13.55
C ALA A 317 3.15 -24.14 -14.53
N MET A 318 4.24 -24.16 -15.30
CA MET A 318 4.58 -25.25 -16.22
C MET A 318 4.82 -26.59 -15.50
N SER A 319 5.48 -26.57 -14.34
CA SER A 319 5.64 -27.75 -13.50
C SER A 319 4.31 -28.28 -13.00
N LEU A 320 3.42 -27.40 -12.53
CA LEU A 320 2.09 -27.78 -12.04
C LEU A 320 1.24 -28.40 -13.16
N VAL A 321 1.15 -27.76 -14.33
CA VAL A 321 0.39 -28.29 -15.48
C VAL A 321 0.92 -29.66 -15.89
N ARG A 322 2.25 -29.86 -15.98
CA ARG A 322 2.82 -31.17 -16.31
C ARG A 322 2.52 -32.26 -15.28
N VAL A 323 2.50 -31.94 -13.99
CA VAL A 323 2.13 -32.92 -12.95
C VAL A 323 0.68 -33.36 -13.13
N PHE A 324 -0.25 -32.43 -13.35
CA PHE A 324 -1.66 -32.78 -13.59
C PHE A 324 -1.88 -33.56 -14.89
N ASP A 325 -1.18 -33.19 -15.96
CA ASP A 325 -1.21 -33.93 -17.24
C ASP A 325 -0.77 -35.39 -17.04
N SER A 326 0.35 -35.61 -16.32
CA SER A 326 0.86 -36.95 -15.98
C SER A 326 0.03 -37.77 -14.98
N LEU A 327 -0.94 -37.13 -14.30
CA LEU A 327 -1.89 -37.79 -13.41
C LEU A 327 -3.23 -38.10 -14.11
N GLY A 328 -3.50 -37.45 -15.25
CA GLY A 328 -4.70 -37.65 -16.06
C GLY A 328 -4.52 -38.64 -17.21
N SER A 329 -3.27 -38.97 -17.56
CA SER A 329 -2.86 -39.94 -18.59
C SER A 329 -2.68 -41.36 -18.05
#